data_AF-A0A7X4XFI0-F1
#
_entry.id   AF-A0A7X4XFI0-F1
#
_cell.length_a   1.000
_cell.length_b   1.000
_cell.length_c   1.000
_cell.angle_alpha   90.00
_cell.angle_beta   90.00
_cell.angle_gamma   90.00
#
_symmetry.space_group_name_H-M   'P 1'
#
loop_
_entity.id
_entity.type
_entity.pdbx_description
1 polymer ?
#
loop_
_entity_poly.entity_id
_entity_poly.type
_entity_poly.pdbx_seq_one_letter_code
_entity_poly.pdbx_strand_id
1 'polypeptide(L)'
;LGVEGDAATTVEAFARYGWYKDRINKHKEHYKQAQERTMDIIRRELEFKKRPKAERSEEELSEIDQQKYQASAHMEKVKEAVELLNDEFEQMLELNTIEAKGKIFTHVTLQFGDEKVTTKRSHGPSIVSFNQYEIQLSSKFDEEDIGI
;
A
#
# COMPACT_ATOMS: atom_id res chain seq x y z
N LEU A 1 2.58 -47.20 9.02
CA LEU A 1 1.66 -46.04 9.02
C LEU A 1 2.18 -45.05 7.99
N GLY A 2 1.78 -45.25 6.73
CA GLY A 2 2.20 -44.39 5.62
C GLY A 2 1.28 -43.19 5.57
N VAL A 3 1.81 -42.01 5.89
CA VAL A 3 1.23 -40.75 5.43
C VAL A 3 1.77 -40.55 4.02
N GLU A 4 0.90 -40.61 3.02
CA GLU A 4 1.22 -40.23 1.65
C GLU A 4 1.69 -38.77 1.67
N GLY A 5 3.00 -38.61 1.56
CA GLY A 5 3.66 -37.32 1.69
C GLY A 5 3.50 -36.50 0.42
N ASP A 6 2.29 -35.97 0.19
CA ASP A 6 2.06 -34.91 -0.80
C ASP A 6 0.74 -34.15 -0.57
N ALA A 7 0.33 -33.99 0.69
CA ALA A 7 -0.84 -33.20 1.02
C ALA A 7 -0.56 -31.71 0.74
N ALA A 8 -1.27 -31.14 -0.24
CA ALA A 8 -1.19 -29.73 -0.57
C ALA A 8 -1.45 -28.89 0.69
N THR A 9 -0.48 -28.06 1.05
CA THR A 9 -0.53 -27.22 2.26
C THR A 9 -0.60 -25.77 1.82
N THR A 10 -1.52 -24.98 2.36
CA THR A 10 -1.62 -23.54 2.06
C THR A 10 -1.36 -22.73 3.32
N VAL A 11 -0.48 -21.74 3.21
CA VAL A 11 -0.16 -20.79 4.27
C VAL A 11 -0.43 -19.40 3.73
N GLU A 12 -1.40 -18.71 4.32
CA GLU A 12 -1.70 -17.32 4.04
C GLU A 12 -1.00 -16.44 5.08
N ALA A 13 -0.02 -15.67 4.63
CA ALA A 13 0.62 -14.62 5.40
C ALA A 13 -0.11 -13.30 5.18
N PHE A 14 -0.12 -12.49 6.24
CA PHE A 14 -0.72 -11.15 6.25
C PHE A 14 -2.24 -11.14 5.91
N ALA A 15 -3.05 -11.75 6.77
CA ALA A 15 -4.52 -11.83 6.61
C ALA A 15 -5.25 -10.48 6.41
N ARG A 16 -4.63 -9.35 6.82
CA ARG A 16 -5.20 -8.00 6.66
C ARG A 16 -4.73 -7.28 5.38
N TYR A 17 -4.00 -7.96 4.50
CA TYR A 17 -3.47 -7.37 3.28
C TYR A 17 -4.55 -6.66 2.44
N GLY A 18 -5.63 -7.38 2.11
CA GLY A 18 -6.74 -6.83 1.32
C GLY A 18 -7.39 -5.61 1.98
N TRP A 19 -7.57 -5.66 3.31
CA TRP A 19 -8.12 -4.53 4.07
C TRP A 19 -7.24 -3.28 3.97
N TYR A 20 -5.91 -3.41 4.06
CA TYR A 20 -5.01 -2.27 3.87
C TYR A 20 -5.09 -1.71 2.45
N LYS A 21 -5.09 -2.58 1.42
CA LYS A 21 -5.20 -2.15 0.02
C LYS A 21 -6.50 -1.39 -0.24
N ASP A 22 -7.62 -1.91 0.24
CA ASP A 22 -8.93 -1.26 0.10
C ASP A 22 -8.96 0.10 0.80
N ARG A 23 -8.40 0.18 2.02
CA ARG A 23 -8.34 1.42 2.78
C ARG A 23 -7.46 2.45 2.11
N ILE A 24 -6.26 2.07 1.66
CA ILE A 24 -5.35 2.96 0.91
C ILE A 24 -6.04 3.47 -0.36
N ASN A 25 -6.71 2.59 -1.13
CA ASN A 25 -7.42 2.98 -2.35
C ASN A 25 -8.55 3.99 -2.06
N LYS A 26 -9.31 3.77 -0.98
CA LYS A 26 -10.36 4.70 -0.55
C LYS A 26 -9.79 6.08 -0.20
N HIS A 27 -8.68 6.13 0.53
CA HIS A 27 -8.03 7.40 0.88
C HIS A 27 -7.40 8.09 -0.35
N LYS A 28 -6.85 7.34 -1.30
CA LYS A 28 -6.39 7.89 -2.60
C LYS A 28 -7.52 8.50 -3.41
N GLU A 29 -8.70 7.88 -3.39
CA GLU A 29 -9.90 8.44 -4.04
C GLU A 29 -10.36 9.73 -3.35
N HIS A 30 -10.35 9.78 -2.01
CA HIS A 30 -10.62 11.03 -1.29
C HIS A 30 -9.61 12.13 -1.61
N TYR A 31 -8.33 11.77 -1.74
CA TYR A 31 -7.29 12.72 -2.14
C TYR A 31 -7.56 13.28 -3.54
N LYS A 32 -7.89 12.42 -4.50
CA LYS A 32 -8.26 12.83 -5.86
C LYS A 32 -9.45 13.79 -5.87
N GLN A 33 -10.50 13.51 -5.08
CA GLN A 33 -11.66 14.40 -4.95
C GLN A 33 -11.29 15.74 -4.32
N ALA A 34 -10.42 15.76 -3.30
CA ALA A 34 -9.94 16.99 -2.70
C ALA A 34 -9.09 17.82 -3.69
N GLN A 35 -8.27 17.15 -4.50
CA GLN A 35 -7.50 17.77 -5.56
C GLN A 35 -8.40 18.39 -6.64
N GLU A 36 -9.41 17.66 -7.13
CA GLU A 36 -10.38 18.15 -8.10
C GLU A 36 -11.11 19.41 -7.60
N ARG A 37 -11.59 19.39 -6.36
CA ARG A 37 -12.22 20.57 -5.72
C ARG A 37 -11.28 21.77 -5.65
N THR A 38 -10.01 21.53 -5.30
CA THR A 38 -8.99 22.59 -5.25
C THR A 38 -8.76 23.18 -6.64
N MET A 39 -8.72 22.33 -7.67
CA MET A 39 -8.59 22.76 -9.06
C MET A 39 -9.78 23.57 -9.55
N ASP A 40 -11.00 23.24 -9.13
CA ASP A 40 -12.20 24.02 -9.48
C ASP A 40 -12.17 25.43 -8.87
N ILE A 41 -11.70 25.55 -7.63
CA ILE A 41 -11.51 26.87 -6.99
C ILE A 41 -10.45 27.68 -7.73
N ILE A 42 -9.33 27.05 -8.12
CA ILE A 42 -8.29 27.71 -8.92
C ILE A 42 -8.84 28.15 -10.28
N ARG A 43 -9.68 27.35 -10.94
CA ARG A 43 -10.35 27.75 -12.19
C ARG A 43 -11.25 28.97 -11.97
N ARG A 44 -12.05 28.98 -10.90
CA ARG A 44 -12.88 30.13 -10.52
C ARG A 44 -12.03 31.38 -10.26
N GLU A 45 -10.91 31.25 -9.57
CA GLU A 45 -9.94 32.33 -9.34
C GLU A 45 -9.39 32.88 -10.68
N LEU A 46 -9.03 31.99 -11.61
CA LEU A 46 -8.55 32.38 -12.94
C LEU A 46 -9.62 33.10 -13.75
N GLU A 47 -10.87 32.64 -13.71
CA GLU A 47 -11.99 33.30 -14.38
C GLU A 47 -12.28 34.68 -13.77
N PHE A 48 -12.30 34.80 -12.45
CA PHE A 48 -12.42 36.08 -11.76
C PHE A 48 -11.31 37.05 -12.19
N LYS A 49 -10.06 36.57 -12.28
CA LYS A 49 -8.90 37.34 -12.73
C LYS A 49 -8.94 37.72 -14.22
N LYS A 50 -9.81 37.11 -15.04
CA LYS A 50 -10.02 37.51 -16.44
C LYS A 50 -11.04 38.63 -16.59
N ARG A 51 -12.00 38.79 -15.67
CA ARG A 51 -13.03 39.85 -15.72
C ARG A 51 -12.40 41.25 -15.65
N PRO A 52 -12.99 42.30 -16.24
CA PRO A 52 -12.52 43.68 -16.06
C PRO A 52 -12.39 44.07 -14.58
N LYS A 53 -11.40 44.88 -14.21
CA LYS A 53 -11.18 45.26 -12.80
C LYS A 53 -12.39 45.93 -12.14
N ALA A 54 -13.19 46.67 -12.91
CA ALA A 54 -14.40 47.35 -12.42
C ALA A 54 -15.52 46.37 -12.02
N GLU A 55 -15.49 45.13 -12.51
CA GLU A 55 -16.47 44.09 -12.24
C GLU A 55 -16.00 43.12 -11.13
N ARG A 56 -14.80 43.34 -10.57
CA ARG A 56 -14.22 42.51 -9.51
C ARG A 56 -14.55 43.11 -8.15
N SER A 57 -15.25 42.37 -7.30
CA SER A 57 -15.45 42.78 -5.91
C SER A 57 -14.34 42.22 -5.01
N GLU A 58 -13.97 42.98 -3.97
CA GLU A 58 -13.05 42.51 -2.93
C GLU A 58 -13.65 41.35 -2.11
N GLU A 59 -14.97 41.34 -1.94
CA GLU A 59 -15.71 40.28 -1.26
C GLU A 59 -15.57 38.93 -2.00
N GLU A 60 -15.78 38.89 -3.33
CA GLU A 60 -15.63 37.66 -4.12
C GLU A 60 -14.18 37.17 -4.10
N LEU A 61 -13.20 38.09 -4.12
CA LEU A 61 -11.78 37.73 -4.00
C LEU A 61 -11.48 37.09 -2.63
N SER A 62 -11.99 37.69 -1.55
CA SER A 62 -11.81 37.17 -0.19
C SER A 62 -12.45 35.79 -0.02
N GLU A 63 -13.64 35.58 -0.57
CA GLU A 63 -14.29 34.26 -0.59
C GLU A 63 -13.45 33.21 -1.33
N ILE A 64 -12.93 33.54 -2.52
CA ILE A 64 -12.11 32.64 -3.32
C ILE A 64 -10.83 32.27 -2.55
N ASP A 65 -10.16 33.25 -1.94
CA ASP A 65 -8.95 33.02 -1.15
C ASP A 65 -9.22 32.16 0.09
N GLN A 66 -10.33 32.40 0.79
CA GLN A 66 -10.75 31.58 1.93
C GLN A 66 -11.04 30.13 1.50
N GLN A 67 -11.79 29.94 0.42
CA GLN A 67 -12.11 28.61 -0.11
C GLN A 67 -10.84 27.88 -0.53
N LYS A 68 -9.91 28.57 -1.20
CA LYS A 68 -8.62 28.01 -1.62
C LYS A 68 -7.76 27.59 -0.44
N TYR A 69 -7.69 28.41 0.61
CA TYR A 69 -6.98 28.07 1.83
C TYR A 69 -7.57 26.81 2.49
N GLN A 70 -8.90 26.76 2.65
CA GLN A 70 -9.58 25.61 3.26
C GLN A 70 -9.41 24.33 2.43
N ALA A 71 -9.57 24.42 1.11
CA ALA A 71 -9.42 23.29 0.20
C ALA A 71 -7.98 22.76 0.21
N SER A 72 -6.98 23.65 0.18
CA SER A 72 -5.57 23.26 0.23
C SER A 72 -5.22 22.60 1.56
N ALA A 73 -5.68 23.16 2.69
CA ALA A 73 -5.47 22.56 4.01
C ALA A 73 -6.16 21.19 4.15
N HIS A 74 -7.34 21.02 3.55
CA HIS A 74 -8.01 19.71 3.52
C HIS A 74 -7.26 18.71 2.64
N MET A 75 -6.83 19.12 1.44
CA MET A 75 -6.06 18.27 0.53
C MET A 75 -4.77 17.76 1.19
N GLU A 76 -4.04 18.62 1.90
CA GLU A 76 -2.82 18.21 2.61
C GLU A 76 -3.12 17.18 3.71
N LYS A 77 -4.16 17.38 4.52
CA LYS A 77 -4.57 16.41 5.54
C LYS A 77 -4.91 15.04 4.96
N VAL A 78 -5.58 15.02 3.80
CA VAL A 78 -5.94 13.74 3.15
C VAL A 78 -4.69 13.07 2.56
N LYS A 79 -3.75 13.86 2.03
CA LYS A 79 -2.46 13.38 1.56
C LYS A 79 -1.62 12.74 2.68
N GLU A 80 -1.47 13.44 3.81
CA GLU A 80 -0.79 12.92 5.00
C GLU A 80 -1.41 11.60 5.48
N ALA A 81 -2.75 11.51 5.46
CA ALA A 81 -3.45 10.27 5.83
C ALA A 81 -3.17 9.12 4.85
N VAL A 82 -3.00 9.40 3.55
CA VAL A 82 -2.59 8.39 2.56
C VAL A 82 -1.16 7.94 2.85
N GLU A 83 -0.24 8.86 3.06
CA GLU A 83 1.18 8.56 3.34
C GLU A 83 1.32 7.69 4.59
N LEU A 84 0.72 8.08 5.70
CA LEU A 84 0.75 7.32 6.96
C LEU A 84 0.17 5.90 6.81
N LEU A 85 -0.89 5.73 6.03
CA LEU A 85 -1.46 4.40 5.76
C LEU A 85 -0.56 3.53 4.86
N ASN A 86 0.19 4.12 3.93
CA ASN A 86 1.15 3.37 3.13
C ASN A 86 2.34 2.95 4.01
N ASP A 87 2.86 3.85 4.83
CA ASP A 87 3.97 3.54 5.75
C ASP A 87 3.58 2.43 6.74
N GLU A 88 2.37 2.48 7.30
CA GLU A 88 1.84 1.42 8.17
C GLU A 88 1.73 0.09 7.42
N PHE A 89 1.25 0.12 6.18
CA PHE A 89 1.12 -1.06 5.35
C PHE A 89 2.48 -1.69 5.01
N GLU A 90 3.49 -0.88 4.68
CA GLU A 90 4.85 -1.34 4.41
C GLU A 90 5.49 -1.96 5.64
N GLN A 91 5.35 -1.34 6.83
CA GLN A 91 5.81 -1.92 8.08
C GLN A 91 5.12 -3.27 8.37
N MET A 92 3.81 -3.36 8.15
CA MET A 92 3.10 -4.62 8.34
C MET A 92 3.54 -5.69 7.35
N LEU A 93 3.85 -5.32 6.11
CA LEU A 93 4.38 -6.22 5.09
C LEU A 93 5.75 -6.79 5.50
N GLU A 94 6.63 -5.96 6.06
CA GLU A 94 7.94 -6.39 6.59
C GLU A 94 7.81 -7.33 7.79
N LEU A 95 6.86 -7.06 8.69
CA LEU A 95 6.65 -7.88 9.89
C LEU A 95 5.98 -9.22 9.59
N ASN A 96 5.10 -9.27 8.59
CA ASN A 96 4.39 -10.50 8.23
C ASN A 96 5.27 -11.36 7.31
N THR A 97 6.18 -12.13 7.90
CA THR A 97 6.96 -13.14 7.18
C THR A 97 6.58 -14.54 7.64
N ILE A 98 6.83 -15.54 6.77
CA ILE A 98 6.69 -16.96 7.15
C ILE A 98 8.07 -17.50 7.44
N GLU A 99 8.28 -17.95 8.66
CA GLU A 99 9.54 -18.55 9.09
C GLU A 99 9.43 -20.08 9.12
N ALA A 100 10.10 -20.76 8.20
CA ALA A 100 10.25 -22.20 8.22
C ALA A 100 11.53 -22.59 8.97
N LYS A 101 11.37 -23.13 10.19
CA LYS A 101 12.49 -23.62 11.02
C LYS A 101 13.07 -24.94 10.52
N GLY A 102 12.24 -25.74 9.85
CA GLY A 102 12.63 -27.03 9.27
C GLY A 102 12.65 -26.96 7.75
N LYS A 103 12.07 -27.96 7.10
CA LYS A 103 11.99 -28.05 5.64
C LYS A 103 10.64 -27.55 5.14
N ILE A 104 10.62 -26.74 4.09
CA ILE A 104 9.41 -26.51 3.28
C ILE A 104 9.37 -27.61 2.22
N PHE A 105 8.30 -28.41 2.19
CA PHE A 105 8.13 -29.50 1.23
C PHE A 105 7.59 -29.00 -0.12
N THR A 106 7.43 -29.91 -1.08
CA THR A 106 6.74 -29.66 -2.35
C THR A 106 5.25 -29.43 -2.12
N HIS A 107 4.59 -28.75 -3.06
CA HIS A 107 3.15 -28.46 -3.04
C HIS A 107 2.68 -27.64 -1.84
N VAL A 108 3.58 -26.85 -1.24
CA VAL A 108 3.24 -25.84 -0.25
C VAL A 108 2.96 -24.53 -0.98
N THR A 109 1.74 -24.04 -0.87
CA THR A 109 1.32 -22.74 -1.40
C THR A 109 1.48 -21.68 -0.32
N LEU A 110 2.31 -20.68 -0.61
CA LEU A 110 2.58 -19.52 0.22
C LEU A 110 1.82 -18.36 -0.42
N GLN A 111 0.95 -17.70 0.35
CA GLN A 111 0.03 -16.69 -0.17
C GLN A 111 0.13 -15.40 0.65
N PHE A 112 0.10 -14.27 -0.04
CA PHE A 112 0.06 -12.92 0.53
C PHE A 112 -1.03 -12.12 -0.21
N GLY A 113 -2.20 -11.98 0.41
CA GLY A 113 -3.36 -11.43 -0.30
C GLY A 113 -3.71 -12.28 -1.53
N ASP A 114 -3.73 -11.66 -2.71
CA ASP A 114 -4.03 -12.36 -3.97
C ASP A 114 -2.80 -13.03 -4.61
N GLU A 115 -1.59 -12.67 -4.17
CA GLU A 115 -0.34 -13.23 -4.70
C GLU A 115 -0.06 -14.59 -4.06
N LYS A 116 0.31 -15.59 -4.86
CA LYS A 116 0.62 -16.94 -4.35
C LYS A 116 1.71 -17.63 -5.13
N VAL A 117 2.56 -18.35 -4.40
CA VAL A 117 3.63 -19.19 -4.96
C VAL A 117 3.52 -20.59 -4.38
N THR A 118 3.51 -21.60 -5.24
CA THR A 118 3.54 -23.01 -4.82
C THR A 118 4.94 -23.59 -5.01
N THR A 119 5.49 -24.19 -3.96
CA THR A 119 6.82 -24.80 -4.00
C THR A 119 6.83 -26.03 -4.90
N LYS A 120 7.76 -26.06 -5.87
CA LYS A 120 7.94 -27.19 -6.81
C LYS A 120 9.01 -28.18 -6.36
N ARG A 121 9.85 -27.77 -5.41
CA ARG A 121 10.91 -28.56 -4.78
C ARG A 121 10.90 -28.28 -3.30
N SER A 122 11.58 -29.13 -2.55
CA SER A 122 11.73 -28.89 -1.13
C SER A 122 12.84 -27.87 -0.86
N HIS A 123 12.62 -26.98 0.10
CA HIS A 123 13.58 -25.97 0.57
C HIS A 123 13.96 -26.28 2.02
N GLY A 124 15.21 -25.98 2.42
CA GLY A 124 15.64 -26.08 3.81
C GLY A 124 15.01 -25.00 4.70
N PRO A 125 15.56 -24.76 5.89
CA PRO A 125 15.15 -23.63 6.73
C PRO A 125 15.18 -22.33 5.93
N SER A 126 14.06 -21.63 5.89
CA SER A 126 13.83 -20.50 4.97
C SER A 126 12.95 -19.42 5.60
N ILE A 127 13.11 -18.19 5.13
CA ILE A 127 12.19 -17.08 5.39
C ILE A 127 11.47 -16.77 4.08
N VAL A 128 10.16 -16.59 4.18
CA VAL A 128 9.32 -16.14 3.07
C VAL A 128 8.82 -14.74 3.39
N SER A 129 9.08 -13.81 2.49
CA SER A 129 8.62 -12.43 2.56
C SER A 129 7.92 -12.04 1.25
N PHE A 130 7.19 -10.94 1.28
CA PHE A 130 6.54 -10.37 0.11
C PHE A 130 6.90 -8.90 0.04
N ASN A 131 7.29 -8.40 -1.13
CA ASN A 131 7.67 -6.99 -1.33
C ASN A 131 6.60 -6.19 -2.11
N GLN A 132 5.35 -6.69 -2.15
CA GLN A 132 4.23 -6.23 -2.99
C GLN A 132 4.29 -6.61 -4.47
N TYR A 133 5.44 -7.04 -4.98
CA TYR A 133 5.61 -7.42 -6.39
C TYR A 133 5.84 -8.93 -6.56
N GLU A 134 6.62 -9.54 -5.67
CA GLU A 134 6.93 -10.95 -5.69
C GLU A 134 7.09 -11.53 -4.29
N ILE A 135 6.71 -12.81 -4.15
CA ILE A 135 6.99 -13.60 -2.95
C ILE A 135 8.41 -14.12 -3.05
N GLN A 136 9.25 -13.71 -2.10
CA GLN A 136 10.65 -14.08 -2.03
C GLN A 136 10.85 -15.18 -0.99
N LEU A 137 11.63 -16.20 -1.34
CA LEU A 137 12.02 -17.27 -0.43
C LEU A 137 13.54 -17.27 -0.30
N SER A 138 14.04 -16.86 0.87
CA SER A 138 15.46 -16.84 1.21
C SER A 138 15.79 -18.00 2.14
N SER A 139 16.94 -18.66 1.95
CA SER A 139 17.40 -19.69 2.88
C SER A 139 18.00 -19.04 4.13
N LYS A 140 17.79 -19.67 5.28
CA LYS A 140 18.35 -19.28 6.58
C LYS A 140 19.77 -19.79 6.83
N PHE A 141 20.51 -20.17 5.79
CA PHE A 141 21.91 -20.52 5.99
C PHE A 141 22.63 -19.25 6.45
N ASP A 142 23.07 -19.25 7.70
CA ASP A 142 23.88 -18.18 8.25
C ASP A 142 25.18 -18.10 7.44
N GLU A 143 25.77 -16.91 7.31
CA GLU A 143 27.08 -16.72 6.66
C GLU A 143 28.20 -17.58 7.30
N GLU A 144 27.93 -18.23 8.44
CA GLU A 144 28.79 -19.21 9.12
C GLU A 144 28.72 -20.63 8.53
N ASP A 145 27.72 -20.96 7.69
CA ASP A 145 27.58 -22.27 7.03
C ASP A 145 28.26 -22.32 5.64
N ILE A 146 28.83 -21.20 5.17
CA ILE A 146 29.73 -21.18 4.00
C ILE A 146 31.16 -21.40 4.49
N GLY A 147 31.44 -22.61 4.95
CA GLY A 147 32.79 -23.03 5.31
C GLY A 147 33.21 -24.26 4.52
N ILE A 148 33.83 -24.07 3.34
CA ILE A 148 35.11 -24.66 2.88
C ILE A 148 35.73 -23.74 1.82
#